data_AF-A0A3Q7IFI0-F1
#
_entry.id   AF-A0A3Q7IFI0-F1
#
_cell.length_a   1.000
_cell.length_b   1.000
_cell.length_c   1.000
_cell.angle_alpha   90.00
_cell.angle_beta   90.00
_cell.angle_gamma   90.00
#
_symmetry.space_group_name_H-M   'P 1'
#
loop_
_entity.id
_entity.type
_entity.pdbx_description
1 polymer ?
#
loop_
_entity_poly.entity_id
_entity_poly.type
_entity_poly.pdbx_seq_one_letter_code
_entity_poly.pdbx_strand_id
1 'polypeptide(L)'
;DCVITDTLETQDALVRASDLPLSILIVGVGNADFTQMEILDTDNGHRLESSTGRVVTRDIVQFVPMQEVHSGQISVVEALLEELPGQFLTYMRCRDIRPHNISAPGPSYVV
;
A
#
# COMPACT_ATOMS: atom_id res chain seq x y z
N ASP A 1 -3.86 22.75 4.16
CA ASP A 1 -4.73 22.14 3.14
C ASP A 1 -4.03 20.97 2.49
N CYS A 2 -4.16 19.78 3.10
CA CYS A 2 -3.71 18.52 2.51
C CYS A 2 -4.84 17.94 1.65
N VAL A 3 -5.31 18.73 0.68
CA VAL A 3 -6.47 18.40 -0.17
C VAL A 3 -5.93 17.93 -1.50
N ILE A 4 -6.44 16.81 -2.01
CA ILE A 4 -6.06 16.31 -3.33
C ILE A 4 -6.72 17.25 -4.35
N THR A 5 -5.92 18.04 -5.06
CA THR A 5 -6.43 18.95 -6.10
C THR A 5 -6.76 18.21 -7.39
N ASP A 6 -6.04 17.11 -7.66
CA ASP A 6 -6.09 16.38 -8.93
C ASP A 6 -6.45 14.90 -8.70
N THR A 7 -7.65 14.66 -8.14
CA THR A 7 -8.11 13.33 -7.75
C THR A 7 -8.17 12.37 -8.93
N LEU A 8 -8.62 12.83 -10.10
CA LEU A 8 -8.71 11.99 -11.30
C LEU A 8 -7.34 11.54 -11.80
N GLU A 9 -6.36 12.44 -11.89
CA GLU A 9 -5.01 12.09 -12.34
C GLU A 9 -4.32 11.16 -11.33
N THR A 10 -4.55 11.40 -10.04
CA THR A 10 -4.06 10.54 -8.96
C THR A 10 -4.64 9.13 -9.07
N GLN A 11 -5.97 9.00 -9.26
CA GLN A 11 -6.63 7.70 -9.44
C GLN A 11 -6.10 6.97 -10.69
N ASP A 12 -5.97 7.67 -11.81
CA ASP A 12 -5.42 7.10 -13.04
C ASP A 12 -3.99 6.60 -12.84
N ALA A 13 -3.17 7.34 -12.10
CA ALA A 13 -1.81 6.92 -11.76
C ALA A 13 -1.80 5.67 -10.86
N LEU A 14 -2.66 5.62 -9.85
CA LEU A 14 -2.79 4.48 -8.93
C LEU A 14 -3.26 3.21 -9.67
N VAL A 15 -4.26 3.33 -10.54
CA VAL A 15 -4.73 2.21 -11.37
C VAL A 15 -3.63 1.70 -12.31
N ARG A 16 -2.79 2.57 -12.86
CA ARG A 16 -1.62 2.13 -13.64
C ARG A 16 -0.56 1.46 -12.77
N ALA A 17 -0.30 2.01 -11.59
CA ALA A 17 0.70 1.52 -10.66
C ALA A 17 0.34 0.16 -10.03
N SER A 18 -0.95 -0.22 -10.01
CA SER A 18 -1.40 -1.44 -9.36
C SER A 18 -0.80 -2.72 -9.94
N ASP A 19 -0.34 -2.70 -11.19
CA ASP A 19 0.35 -3.85 -11.80
C ASP A 19 1.83 -3.96 -11.43
N LEU A 20 2.44 -2.91 -10.88
CA LEU A 20 3.87 -2.88 -10.55
C LEU A 20 4.11 -3.51 -9.17
N PRO A 21 5.34 -3.95 -8.84
CA PRO A 21 5.72 -4.33 -7.48
C PRO A 21 5.88 -3.08 -6.59
N LEU A 22 4.79 -2.35 -6.34
CA LEU A 22 4.80 -1.05 -5.65
C LEU A 22 3.68 -0.96 -4.60
N SER A 23 4.03 -0.58 -3.38
CA SER A 23 3.08 -0.17 -2.35
C SER A 23 3.33 1.28 -1.99
N ILE A 24 2.28 2.04 -1.72
CA ILE A 24 2.30 3.48 -1.49
C ILE A 24 1.70 3.75 -0.11
N LEU A 25 2.50 4.39 0.75
CA LEU A 25 2.05 4.86 2.06
C LEU A 25 1.85 6.38 2.00
N ILE A 26 0.65 6.84 2.34
CA ILE A 26 0.33 8.26 2.44
C ILE A 26 0.16 8.61 3.92
N VAL A 27 0.99 9.52 4.43
CA VAL A 27 0.97 9.94 5.84
C VAL A 27 0.47 11.36 5.95
N GLY A 28 -0.70 11.54 6.56
CA GLY A 28 -1.26 12.87 6.84
C GLY A 28 -0.69 13.41 8.14
N VAL A 29 0.04 14.52 8.13
CA VAL A 29 0.64 15.11 9.35
C VAL A 29 -0.12 16.37 9.77
N GLY A 30 -0.36 16.51 11.07
CA GLY A 30 -1.02 17.68 11.67
C GLY A 30 -2.54 17.50 11.81
N ASN A 31 -3.25 18.62 11.98
CA ASN A 31 -4.68 18.62 12.32
C ASN A 31 -5.58 19.06 11.15
N ALA A 32 -5.24 18.64 9.93
CA ALA A 32 -6.07 18.88 8.75
C ALA A 32 -7.22 17.88 8.67
N ASP A 33 -8.24 18.21 7.89
CA ASP A 33 -9.27 17.23 7.49
C ASP A 33 -8.70 16.34 6.38
N PHE A 34 -8.67 15.03 6.65
CA PHE A 34 -8.12 14.02 5.75
C PHE A 34 -9.20 13.14 5.09
N THR A 35 -10.47 13.52 5.18
CA THR A 35 -11.59 12.75 4.61
C THR A 35 -11.38 12.41 3.12
N GLN A 36 -10.74 13.31 2.35
CA GLN A 36 -10.43 13.05 0.95
C GLN A 36 -9.32 12.01 0.72
N MET A 37 -8.41 11.85 1.69
CA MET A 37 -7.31 10.89 1.59
C MET A 37 -7.80 9.47 1.86
N GLU A 38 -8.81 9.30 2.72
CA GLU A 38 -9.49 8.01 2.95
C GLU A 38 -10.17 7.46 1.69
N ILE A 39 -10.46 8.31 0.70
CA ILE A 39 -11.03 7.87 -0.60
C ILE A 39 -9.99 7.13 -1.45
N LEU A 40 -8.70 7.41 -1.25
CA LEU A 40 -7.62 6.71 -1.95
C LEU A 40 -7.31 5.36 -1.30
N ASP A 41 -7.69 5.19 -0.04
CA ASP A 41 -7.58 3.92 0.67
C ASP A 41 -8.68 2.98 0.17
N THR A 42 -8.29 1.80 -0.32
CA THR A 42 -9.22 0.89 -1.01
C THR A 42 -9.83 -0.16 -0.08
N ASP A 43 -9.47 -0.12 1.20
CA ASP A 43 -10.00 -0.92 2.31
C ASP A 43 -11.50 -0.65 2.58
N ASN A 44 -11.96 0.58 2.34
CA ASN A 44 -13.33 1.04 2.59
C ASN A 44 -14.38 0.58 1.56
N GLY A 45 -14.06 -0.44 0.75
CA GLY A 45 -14.97 -1.06 -0.21
C GLY A 45 -15.14 -0.31 -1.52
N HIS A 46 -14.41 0.80 -1.72
CA HIS A 46 -14.37 1.53 -2.96
C HIS A 46 -13.19 1.06 -3.82
N ARG A 47 -13.49 0.37 -4.93
CA ARG A 47 -12.48 0.08 -5.94
C ARG A 47 -12.19 1.34 -6.75
N LEU A 48 -10.93 1.75 -6.81
CA LEU A 48 -10.50 2.83 -7.69
C LEU A 48 -10.70 2.42 -9.15
N GLU A 49 -11.31 3.33 -9.91
CA GLU A 49 -11.55 3.22 -11.34
C GLU A 49 -10.93 4.42 -12.03
N SER A 50 -10.20 4.18 -13.12
CA SER A 50 -9.60 5.25 -13.92
C SER A 50 -10.66 5.96 -14.76
N SER A 51 -10.30 7.11 -15.30
CA SER A 51 -11.05 7.86 -16.31
C SER A 51 -11.41 7.04 -17.56
N THR A 52 -10.70 5.94 -17.82
CA THR A 52 -10.92 5.01 -18.93
C THR A 52 -11.79 3.80 -18.56
N GLY A 53 -12.32 3.74 -17.33
CA GLY A 53 -13.13 2.63 -16.83
C GLY A 53 -12.30 1.43 -16.36
N ARG A 54 -10.98 1.58 -16.22
CA ARG A 54 -10.11 0.50 -15.76
C ARG A 54 -10.13 0.47 -14.24
N VAL A 55 -10.44 -0.71 -13.69
CA VAL A 55 -10.44 -0.92 -12.25
C VAL A 55 -9.06 -1.36 -11.77
N VAL A 56 -8.69 -0.91 -10.57
CA VAL A 56 -7.47 -1.32 -9.88
C VAL A 56 -7.36 -2.84 -9.77
N THR A 57 -6.18 -3.40 -10.04
CA THR A 57 -5.95 -4.85 -10.05
C THR A 57 -5.69 -5.44 -8.67
N ARG A 58 -5.17 -4.63 -7.75
CA ARG A 58 -4.94 -4.96 -6.34
C ARG A 58 -4.89 -3.67 -5.53
N ASP A 59 -5.13 -3.78 -4.23
CA ASP A 59 -4.86 -2.68 -3.32
C ASP A 59 -3.35 -2.39 -3.22
N ILE A 60 -3.00 -1.10 -3.24
CA ILE A 60 -1.62 -0.59 -3.22
C ILE A 60 -1.44 0.67 -2.36
N VAL A 61 -2.52 1.27 -1.86
CA VAL A 61 -2.47 2.54 -1.15
C VAL A 61 -2.94 2.29 0.27
N GLN A 62 -2.16 2.77 1.23
CA GLN A 62 -2.57 2.79 2.62
C GLN A 62 -2.44 4.23 3.14
N PHE A 63 -3.52 4.76 3.71
CA PHE A 63 -3.52 6.09 4.30
C PHE A 63 -3.44 6.02 5.83
N VAL A 64 -2.52 6.78 6.43
CA VAL A 64 -2.38 6.85 7.89
C VAL A 64 -2.37 8.31 8.35
N PRO A 65 -3.39 8.77 9.11
CA PRO A 65 -3.36 10.08 9.74
C PRO A 65 -2.45 10.05 10.99
N MET A 66 -1.38 10.81 10.94
CA MET A 66 -0.46 11.08 12.04
C MET A 66 -0.79 12.44 12.66
N GLN A 67 -1.82 12.46 13.51
CA GLN A 67 -2.07 13.59 14.41
C GLN A 67 -0.93 13.67 15.44
N GLU A 68 -0.47 14.87 15.77
CA GLU A 68 0.72 15.09 16.62
C GLU A 68 0.73 14.13 17.82
N VAL A 69 1.66 13.18 17.74
CA VAL A 69 1.74 12.02 18.64
C VAL A 69 2.19 12.49 20.02
N HIS A 70 1.24 12.99 20.81
CA HIS A 70 1.50 13.42 22.18
C HIS A 70 1.55 12.24 23.16
N SER A 71 1.31 10.99 22.74
CA SER A 71 1.23 9.85 23.69
C SER A 71 1.52 8.43 23.18
N GLY A 72 2.08 8.20 21.99
CA GLY A 72 2.41 6.82 21.58
C GLY A 72 2.90 6.62 20.15
N GLN A 73 4.23 6.63 19.94
CA GLN A 73 4.87 6.42 18.63
C GLN A 73 4.65 5.02 18.03
N ILE A 74 4.36 4.02 18.88
CA ILE A 74 4.29 2.60 18.47
C ILE A 74 3.05 2.33 17.61
N SER A 75 1.90 2.90 17.97
CA SER A 75 0.63 2.67 17.28
C SER A 75 0.63 3.17 15.82
N VAL A 76 1.33 4.27 15.53
CA VAL A 76 1.42 4.79 14.16
C VAL A 76 2.29 3.89 13.28
N VAL A 77 3.38 3.34 13.83
CA VAL A 77 4.25 2.41 13.09
C VAL A 77 3.56 1.08 12.82
N GLU A 78 2.79 0.57 13.78
CA GLU A 78 1.97 -0.63 13.57
C GLU A 78 0.92 -0.39 12.49
N ALA A 79 0.19 0.73 12.54
CA ALA A 79 -0.77 1.11 11.51
C ALA A 79 -0.09 1.19 10.13
N LEU A 80 1.06 1.88 10.01
CA LEU A 80 1.80 2.01 8.74
C LEU A 80 2.27 0.68 8.11
N LEU A 81 2.38 -0.39 8.90
CA LEU A 81 2.90 -1.67 8.44
C LEU A 81 1.83 -2.75 8.35
N GLU A 82 0.59 -2.48 8.76
CA GLU A 82 -0.47 -3.47 8.83
C GLU A 82 -0.78 -4.08 7.44
N GLU A 83 -0.82 -3.27 6.39
CA GLU A 83 -1.28 -3.70 5.08
C GLU A 83 -0.18 -4.07 4.09
N LEU A 84 1.03 -3.53 4.27
CA LEU A 84 2.17 -3.81 3.40
C LEU A 84 2.43 -5.32 3.19
N PRO A 85 2.37 -6.20 4.22
CA PRO A 85 2.54 -7.63 4.03
C PRO A 85 1.44 -8.23 3.14
N GLY A 86 0.19 -7.78 3.30
CA GLY A 86 -0.95 -8.22 2.51
C GLY A 86 -0.83 -7.80 1.04
N GLN A 87 -0.48 -6.54 0.79
CA GLN A 87 -0.26 -6.00 -0.55
C GLN A 87 0.90 -6.72 -1.27
N PHE A 88 2.01 -6.95 -0.56
CA PHE A 88 3.15 -7.70 -1.07
C PHE A 88 2.77 -9.13 -1.49
N LEU A 89 2.09 -9.87 -0.61
CA LEU A 89 1.65 -11.23 -0.91
C LEU A 89 0.65 -11.27 -2.06
N THR A 90 -0.22 -10.27 -2.16
CA THR A 90 -1.17 -10.13 -3.27
C THR A 90 -0.44 -9.99 -4.60
N TYR A 91 0.56 -9.09 -4.68
CA TYR A 91 1.39 -8.95 -5.88
C TYR A 91 2.08 -10.26 -6.26
N MET A 92 2.74 -10.91 -5.30
CA MET A 92 3.48 -12.16 -5.55
C MET A 92 2.56 -13.28 -6.07
N ARG A 93 1.37 -13.45 -5.47
CA ARG A 93 0.38 -14.44 -5.91
C ARG A 93 -0.19 -14.10 -7.29
N CYS A 94 -0.54 -12.84 -7.54
CA CYS A 94 -1.07 -12.40 -8.84
C CYS A 94 -0.06 -12.61 -9.99
N ARG A 95 1.24 -12.64 -9.70
CA ARG A 95 2.31 -12.83 -10.68
C ARG A 95 2.90 -14.26 -10.69
N ASP A 96 2.33 -15.20 -9.91
CA ASP A 96 2.88 -16.56 -9.68
C ASP A 96 4.37 -16.55 -9.31
N ILE A 97 4.80 -15.54 -8.57
CA ILE A 97 6.17 -15.44 -8.07
C ILE A 97 6.26 -16.29 -6.80
N ARG A 98 7.05 -17.36 -6.88
CA ARG A 98 7.25 -18.30 -5.77
C ARG A 98 8.46 -17.90 -4.94
N PRO A 99 8.42 -18.10 -3.61
CA PRO A 99 9.61 -17.93 -2.79
C PRO A 99 10.74 -18.80 -3.33
N HIS A 100 11.92 -18.22 -3.50
CA HIS A 100 13.10 -19.01 -3.84
C HIS A 100 13.37 -19.98 -2.69
N ASN A 101 13.43 -21.27 -3.03
CA ASN A 101 13.82 -22.29 -2.07
C ASN A 101 15.33 -22.11 -1.84
N ILE A 102 15.70 -21.39 -0.77
CA ILE A 102 17.08 -21.36 -0.30
C ILE A 102 17.32 -22.75 0.29
N SER A 103 17.63 -23.72 -0.56
CA SER A 103 18.13 -25.01 -0.10
C SER A 103 19.34 -24.70 0.76
N ALA A 104 19.27 -25.04 2.05
CA ALA A 104 20.39 -24.98 2.96
C ALA A 104 21.63 -25.62 2.28
N PRO A 105 22.84 -25.06 2.48
CA PRO A 105 24.03 -25.70 1.95
C PRO A 105 24.06 -27.14 2.45
N GLY A 106 24.06 -28.10 1.52
CA GLY A 106 24.14 -29.52 1.84
C GLY A 106 25.39 -29.79 2.69
N PRO A 107 25.40 -30.85 3.51
CA PRO A 107 26.51 -31.12 4.42
C PRO A 107 27.79 -31.29 3.61
N SER A 108 28.77 -30.42 3.84
CA SER A 108 30.12 -30.59 3.31
C SER A 108 30.70 -31.89 3.86
N TYR A 109 30.77 -32.93 3.03
CA TYR A 109 31.58 -34.09 3.33
C TYR A 109 33.04 -33.64 3.41
N VAL A 110 33.59 -33.66 4.62
CA VAL A 110 35.04 -33.58 4.83
C VAL A 110 35.55 -35.01 4.65
N VAL A 111 36.34 -35.23 3.60
CA VAL A 111 37.15 -36.45 3.43
C VAL A 111 38.45 -36.28 4.19
#